data_AF-A0AAN8QZB9-F1
#
_entry.id   AF-A0AAN8QZB9-F1
#
_cell.length_a   1.000
_cell.length_b   1.000
_cell.length_c   1.000
_cell.angle_alpha   90.00
_cell.angle_beta   90.00
_cell.angle_gamma   90.00
#
_symmetry.space_group_name_H-M   'P 1'
#
loop_
_entity.id
_entity.type
_entity.pdbx_description
1 polymer ?
#
loop_
_entity_poly.entity_id
_entity_poly.type
_entity_poly.pdbx_seq_one_letter_code
_entity_poly.pdbx_strand_id
1 'polypeptide(L)'
;MVWPLLTSRPDVVPLLFPKMAEMQFTPQMLLEKITWPVEDSDDEDFDLDTTCRITGFLRMFIETASSGTLAQLLTFWVGWEMLPPELRVEISGGTLPTSSTCFETLKLPAHFKLYMDFEKALVAAIKSTGFGLV
;
A
#
# COMPACT_ATOMS: atom_id res chain seq x y z
N MET A 1 24.09 2.13 22.57
CA MET A 1 24.32 3.55 22.21
C MET A 1 25.00 3.62 20.85
N VAL A 2 24.30 4.06 19.81
CA VAL A 2 24.87 4.17 18.44
C VAL A 2 25.51 5.55 18.19
N TRP A 3 25.23 6.53 19.06
CA TRP A 3 25.60 7.93 18.89
C TRP A 3 27.12 8.19 18.75
N PRO A 4 28.01 7.57 19.55
CA PRO A 4 29.45 7.76 19.37
C PRO A 4 29.95 7.28 17.99
N LEU A 5 29.37 6.20 17.46
CA LEU A 5 29.74 5.64 16.15
C LEU A 5 29.33 6.57 15.00
N LEU A 6 28.13 7.15 15.07
CA LEU A 6 27.65 8.12 14.07
C LEU A 6 28.48 9.41 14.07
N THR A 7 28.96 9.85 15.24
CA THR A 7 29.85 11.03 15.32
C THR A 7 31.26 10.77 14.81
N SER A 8 31.78 9.55 14.95
CA SER A 8 33.11 9.18 14.45
C SER A 8 33.13 8.94 12.94
N ARG A 9 31.99 8.60 12.34
CA ARG A 9 31.84 8.31 10.91
C ARG A 9 30.57 8.99 10.37
N PRO A 10 30.57 10.32 10.18
CA PRO A 10 29.40 11.02 9.64
C PRO A 10 29.07 10.61 8.19
N ASP A 11 30.04 10.04 7.47
CA ASP A 11 29.89 9.47 6.13
C ASP A 11 28.96 8.26 6.07
N VAL A 12 28.77 7.53 7.18
CA VAL A 12 27.82 6.40 7.23
C VAL A 12 26.39 6.82 7.53
N VAL A 13 26.17 8.08 7.96
CA VAL A 13 24.84 8.57 8.33
C VAL A 13 23.86 8.51 7.15
N PRO A 14 24.21 8.95 5.91
CA PRO A 14 23.30 8.83 4.77
C PRO A 14 23.07 7.39 4.30
N LEU A 15 23.98 6.47 4.63
CA LEU A 15 23.84 5.03 4.30
C LEU A 15 22.92 4.31 5.29
N LEU A 16 22.97 4.70 6.57
CA LEU A 16 22.14 4.14 7.64
C LEU A 16 20.77 4.80 7.72
N PHE A 17 20.70 6.07 7.35
CA PHE A 17 19.49 6.89 7.32
C PHE A 17 19.37 7.57 5.96
N PRO A 18 19.04 6.80 4.89
CA PRO A 18 18.72 7.38 3.60
C PRO A 18 17.69 8.49 3.81
N LYS A 19 17.91 9.66 3.21
CA LYS A 19 16.90 10.71 3.27
C LYS A 19 15.62 10.15 2.64
N MET A 20 14.51 10.20 3.37
CA MET A 20 13.21 9.67 2.90
C MET A 20 12.85 10.23 1.50
N ALA A 21 13.23 11.47 1.20
CA ALA A 21 13.03 12.13 -0.09
C ALA A 21 13.79 11.50 -1.29
N GLU A 22 14.75 10.59 -1.04
CA GLU A 22 15.55 9.91 -2.07
C GLU A 22 15.20 8.41 -2.18
N MET A 23 14.27 7.90 -1.36
CA MET A 23 13.85 6.51 -1.39
C MET A 23 13.04 6.24 -2.67
N GLN A 24 13.59 5.45 -3.58
CA GLN A 24 12.86 4.99 -4.76
C GLN A 24 12.09 3.71 -4.43
N PHE A 25 10.77 3.79 -4.45
CA PHE A 25 9.90 2.62 -4.34
C PHE A 25 9.80 1.92 -5.68
N THR A 26 10.15 0.64 -5.71
CA THR A 26 9.88 -0.23 -6.85
C THR A 26 8.59 -1.01 -6.63
N PRO A 27 7.86 -1.40 -7.68
CA PRO A 27 6.69 -2.26 -7.55
C PRO A 27 6.99 -3.55 -6.78
N GLN A 28 8.14 -4.17 -7.04
CA GLN A 28 8.55 -5.43 -6.43
C GLN A 28 8.68 -5.32 -4.92
N MET A 29 9.22 -4.21 -4.40
CA MET A 29 9.34 -3.98 -2.97
C MET A 29 7.99 -4.03 -2.26
N LEU A 30 6.93 -3.49 -2.87
CA LEU A 30 5.59 -3.53 -2.28
C LEU A 30 4.99 -4.93 -2.45
N LEU A 31 5.02 -5.48 -3.68
CA LEU A 31 4.39 -6.77 -3.99
C LEU A 31 4.92 -7.92 -3.12
N GLU A 32 6.22 -7.92 -2.79
CA GLU A 32 6.83 -8.93 -1.92
C GLU A 32 6.34 -8.87 -0.47
N LYS A 33 5.76 -7.75 -0.04
CA LYS A 33 5.21 -7.57 1.31
C LYS A 33 3.72 -7.85 1.40
N ILE A 34 3.03 -8.00 0.26
CA ILE A 34 1.58 -8.14 0.27
C ILE A 34 1.18 -9.55 0.69
N THR A 35 0.39 -9.62 1.76
CA THR A 35 -0.42 -10.78 2.12
C THR A 35 -1.76 -10.66 1.40
N TRP A 36 -1.92 -11.47 0.35
CA TRP A 36 -3.14 -11.53 -0.45
C TRP A 36 -4.25 -12.31 0.29
N PRO A 37 -5.53 -11.96 0.09
CA PRO A 37 -6.64 -12.74 0.64
C PRO A 37 -6.59 -14.18 0.11
N VAL A 38 -6.87 -15.15 0.99
CA VAL A 38 -6.75 -16.60 0.71
C VAL A 38 -8.15 -17.22 0.58
N GLU A 39 -8.28 -18.19 -0.34
CA GLU A 39 -9.53 -18.82 -0.79
C GLU A 39 -10.25 -19.71 0.25
N ASP A 40 -9.60 -20.03 1.38
CA ASP A 40 -10.04 -21.09 2.31
C ASP A 40 -10.54 -20.56 3.68
N SER A 41 -10.84 -19.26 3.79
CA SER A 41 -11.49 -18.78 5.01
C SER A 41 -13.00 -19.05 4.93
N ASP A 42 -13.55 -19.84 5.86
CA ASP A 42 -15.00 -20.11 5.99
C ASP A 42 -15.89 -18.85 6.18
N ASP A 43 -15.27 -17.66 6.22
CA ASP A 43 -15.86 -16.33 6.34
C ASP A 43 -15.76 -15.52 5.01
N GLU A 44 -15.80 -16.18 3.83
CA GLU A 44 -15.77 -15.47 2.55
C GLU A 44 -17.09 -14.72 2.26
N ASP A 45 -17.10 -13.42 2.55
CA ASP A 45 -18.17 -12.50 2.14
C ASP A 45 -18.26 -12.31 0.60
N PHE A 46 -17.23 -12.70 -0.17
CA PHE A 46 -17.13 -12.45 -1.61
C PHE A 46 -16.57 -13.64 -2.39
N ASP A 47 -17.07 -13.83 -3.62
CA ASP A 47 -16.69 -14.94 -4.49
C ASP A 47 -15.24 -14.80 -5.04
N LEU A 48 -14.65 -15.95 -5.39
CA LEU A 48 -13.28 -16.05 -5.88
C LEU A 48 -13.00 -15.22 -7.15
N ASP A 49 -13.95 -15.12 -8.09
CA ASP A 49 -13.78 -14.31 -9.31
C ASP A 49 -13.64 -12.83 -8.95
N THR A 50 -14.47 -12.36 -8.02
CA THR A 50 -14.40 -11.00 -7.51
C THR A 50 -13.08 -10.75 -6.78
N THR A 51 -12.65 -11.64 -5.89
CA THR A 51 -11.37 -11.51 -5.18
C THR A 51 -10.19 -11.49 -6.14
N CYS A 52 -10.13 -12.42 -7.10
CA CYS A 52 -9.09 -12.47 -8.13
C CYS A 52 -9.06 -11.20 -9.00
N ARG A 53 -10.23 -10.70 -9.42
CA ARG A 53 -10.34 -9.49 -10.25
C ARG A 53 -9.80 -8.26 -9.51
N ILE A 54 -10.25 -8.05 -8.27
CA ILE A 54 -9.89 -6.85 -7.51
C ILE A 54 -8.41 -6.88 -7.10
N THR A 55 -7.88 -8.02 -6.65
CA THR A 55 -6.45 -8.17 -6.34
C THR A 55 -5.59 -8.03 -7.60
N GLY A 56 -6.06 -8.54 -8.75
CA GLY A 56 -5.45 -8.34 -10.05
C GLY A 56 -5.37 -6.86 -10.46
N PHE A 57 -6.43 -6.08 -10.22
CA PHE A 57 -6.40 -4.64 -10.46
C PHE A 57 -5.39 -3.92 -9.56
N LEU A 58 -5.33 -4.26 -8.27
CA LEU A 58 -4.31 -3.69 -7.37
C LEU A 58 -2.89 -4.00 -7.86
N ARG A 59 -2.63 -5.26 -8.23
CA ARG A 59 -1.32 -5.69 -8.75
C ARG A 59 -0.94 -4.90 -10.00
N MET A 60 -1.86 -4.78 -10.96
CA MET A 60 -1.64 -4.00 -12.19
C MET A 60 -1.34 -2.53 -11.89
N PHE A 61 -2.06 -1.93 -10.94
CA PHE A 61 -1.79 -0.56 -10.50
C PHE A 61 -0.37 -0.42 -9.93
N ILE A 62 0.04 -1.33 -9.04
CA ILE A 62 1.38 -1.31 -8.42
C ILE A 62 2.48 -1.50 -9.47
N GLU A 63 2.31 -2.43 -10.43
CA GLU A 63 3.29 -2.73 -11.47
C GLU A 63 3.50 -1.57 -12.45
N THR A 64 2.50 -0.70 -12.65
CA THR A 64 2.53 0.40 -13.61
C THR A 64 2.72 1.78 -12.97
N ALA A 65 2.58 1.89 -11.66
CA ALA A 65 2.69 3.13 -10.91
C ALA A 65 4.13 3.68 -10.86
N SER A 66 4.25 5.00 -10.86
CA SER A 66 5.53 5.67 -10.60
C SER A 66 5.98 5.49 -9.14
N SER A 67 7.29 5.59 -8.87
CA SER A 67 7.81 5.54 -7.49
C SER A 67 7.11 6.54 -6.55
N GLY A 68 6.77 7.74 -7.03
CA GLY A 68 6.05 8.73 -6.23
C GLY A 68 4.62 8.30 -5.91
N THR A 69 3.94 7.69 -6.89
CA THR A 69 2.60 7.12 -6.69
C THR A 69 2.64 5.93 -5.71
N LEU A 70 3.68 5.10 -5.76
CA LEU A 70 3.87 4.00 -4.81
C LEU A 70 4.11 4.50 -3.38
N ALA A 71 4.90 5.57 -3.21
CA ALA A 71 5.10 6.22 -1.90
C ALA A 71 3.77 6.77 -1.34
N GLN A 72 2.95 7.40 -2.19
CA GLN A 72 1.63 7.89 -1.81
C GLN A 72 0.66 6.75 -1.48
N LEU A 73 0.68 5.66 -2.24
CA LEU A 73 -0.10 4.45 -1.95
C LEU A 73 0.30 3.87 -0.59
N LEU A 74 1.59 3.76 -0.31
CA LEU A 74 2.09 3.25 0.96
C LEU A 74 1.64 4.17 2.12
N THR A 75 1.77 5.48 1.96
CA THR A 75 1.30 6.46 2.95
C THR A 75 -0.20 6.34 3.18
N PHE A 76 -1.00 6.14 2.13
CA PHE A 76 -2.43 5.86 2.27
C PHE A 76 -2.70 4.57 3.04
N TRP A 77 -1.96 3.52 2.73
CA TRP A 77 -2.15 2.19 3.29
C TRP A 77 -1.78 2.14 4.78
N VAL A 78 -0.62 2.68 5.16
CA VAL A 78 -0.05 2.49 6.50
C VAL A 78 0.17 3.77 7.29
N GLY A 79 0.00 4.95 6.68
CA GLY A 79 0.15 6.25 7.33
C GLY A 79 1.56 6.85 7.32
N TRP A 80 2.53 6.16 6.72
CA TRP A 80 3.94 6.59 6.64
C TRP A 80 4.63 6.01 5.41
N GLU A 81 5.72 6.64 4.97
CA GLU A 81 6.54 6.22 3.82
C GLU A 81 7.62 5.18 4.19
N MET A 82 7.35 4.33 5.20
CA MET A 82 8.24 3.22 5.57
C MET A 82 7.54 1.90 5.27
N LEU A 83 8.24 1.01 4.56
CA LEU A 83 7.70 -0.30 4.17
C LEU A 83 7.61 -1.20 5.42
N PRO A 84 6.40 -1.61 5.83
CA PRO A 84 6.24 -2.52 6.97
C PRO A 84 6.70 -3.94 6.63
N PRO A 85 6.77 -4.84 7.63
CA PRO A 85 7.03 -6.25 7.41
C PRO A 85 5.97 -6.93 6.53
N GLU A 86 4.73 -6.44 6.58
CA GLU A 86 3.56 -7.03 5.92
C GLU A 86 2.60 -5.93 5.44
N LEU A 87 1.95 -6.15 4.29
CA LEU A 87 0.89 -5.31 3.75
C LEU A 87 -0.34 -6.19 3.51
N ARG A 88 -1.41 -6.00 4.26
CA ARG A 88 -2.60 -6.86 4.18
C ARG A 88 -3.62 -6.31 3.21
N VAL A 89 -4.20 -7.16 2.36
CA VAL A 89 -5.30 -6.79 1.46
C VAL A 89 -6.56 -7.52 1.87
N GLU A 90 -7.65 -6.77 2.00
CA GLU A 90 -8.98 -7.30 2.27
C GLU A 90 -9.96 -6.83 1.20
N ILE A 91 -10.87 -7.71 0.79
CA ILE A 91 -12.02 -7.33 -0.03
C ILE A 91 -13.14 -6.86 0.88
N SER A 92 -13.83 -5.80 0.48
CA SER A 92 -14.86 -5.15 1.31
C SER A 92 -16.10 -4.79 0.49
N GLY A 93 -17.24 -4.69 1.18
CA GLY A 93 -18.51 -4.22 0.62
C GLY A 93 -18.64 -2.69 0.53
N GLY A 94 -17.56 -1.95 0.79
CA GLY A 94 -17.56 -0.49 0.76
C GLY A 94 -17.71 0.10 -0.65
N THR A 95 -17.76 1.43 -0.74
CA THR A 95 -17.87 2.16 -2.01
C THR A 95 -16.53 2.71 -2.51
N LEU A 96 -15.59 2.98 -1.60
CA LEU A 96 -14.27 3.53 -1.93
C LEU A 96 -13.17 2.70 -1.25
N PRO A 97 -11.96 2.63 -1.83
CA PRO A 97 -10.80 2.10 -1.15
C PRO A 97 -10.57 2.84 0.16
N THR A 98 -10.30 2.08 1.23
CA THR A 98 -10.02 2.61 2.56
C THR A 98 -8.83 1.88 3.17
N SER A 99 -8.20 2.48 4.17
CA SER A 99 -7.12 1.85 4.92
C SER A 99 -7.44 1.77 6.40
N SER A 100 -6.99 0.69 7.03
CA SER A 100 -6.93 0.54 8.47
C SER A 100 -5.45 0.57 8.84
N THR A 101 -4.88 1.78 8.90
CA THR A 101 -3.42 2.02 8.99
C THR A 101 -2.79 1.33 10.19
N CYS A 102 -3.47 1.29 11.35
CA CYS A 102 -3.01 0.57 12.54
C CYS A 102 -2.84 -0.94 12.34
N PHE A 103 -3.52 -1.51 11.34
CA PHE A 103 -3.51 -2.93 11.00
C PHE A 103 -2.83 -3.19 9.66
N GLU A 104 -2.18 -2.17 9.08
CA GLU A 104 -1.46 -2.27 7.81
C GLU A 104 -2.33 -2.88 6.68
N THR A 105 -3.64 -2.59 6.72
CA THR A 105 -4.64 -3.26 5.88
C THR A 105 -5.30 -2.29 4.90
N LEU A 106 -5.26 -2.63 3.61
CA LEU A 106 -5.95 -1.94 2.53
C LEU A 106 -7.23 -2.70 2.18
N LYS A 107 -8.36 -2.01 2.31
CA LYS A 107 -9.69 -2.54 2.04
C LYS A 107 -10.14 -2.09 0.66
N LEU A 108 -10.37 -3.05 -0.23
CA LEU A 108 -10.72 -2.81 -1.62
C LEU A 108 -12.19 -3.16 -1.88
N PRO A 109 -12.98 -2.26 -2.48
CA PRO A 109 -14.37 -2.55 -2.81
C PRO A 109 -14.55 -3.66 -3.85
N ALA A 110 -15.43 -4.61 -3.56
CA ALA A 110 -15.73 -5.76 -4.42
C ALA A 110 -16.46 -5.41 -5.73
N HIS A 111 -17.15 -4.26 -5.77
CA HIS A 111 -18.09 -3.92 -6.83
C HIS A 111 -17.42 -3.47 -8.14
N PHE A 112 -16.11 -3.18 -8.16
CA PHE A 112 -15.43 -2.77 -9.38
C PHE A 112 -15.35 -3.90 -10.40
N LYS A 113 -15.85 -3.63 -11.61
CA LYS A 113 -15.81 -4.55 -12.75
C LYS A 113 -14.76 -4.19 -13.79
N LEU A 114 -14.37 -2.92 -13.85
CA LEU A 114 -13.39 -2.38 -14.80
C LEU A 114 -12.21 -1.77 -14.05
N TYR A 115 -11.00 -2.00 -14.56
CA TYR A 115 -9.77 -1.45 -14.00
C TYR A 115 -9.81 0.09 -13.91
N MET A 116 -10.34 0.77 -14.93
CA MET A 116 -10.38 2.23 -14.99
C MET A 116 -11.19 2.86 -13.85
N ASP A 117 -12.29 2.21 -13.44
CA ASP A 117 -13.12 2.68 -12.33
C ASP A 117 -12.41 2.45 -10.99
N PHE A 118 -11.77 1.29 -10.83
CA PHE A 118 -10.94 0.96 -9.68
C PHE A 118 -9.77 1.94 -9.52
N GLU A 119 -9.00 2.16 -10.59
CA GLU A 119 -7.84 3.05 -10.61
C GLU A 119 -8.25 4.48 -10.24
N LYS A 120 -9.32 4.99 -10.84
CA LYS A 120 -9.84 6.32 -10.55
C LYS A 120 -10.22 6.46 -9.07
N ALA A 121 -10.90 5.47 -8.51
CA ALA A 121 -11.29 5.48 -7.10
C ALA A 121 -10.07 5.37 -6.16
N LEU A 122 -9.11 4.50 -6.48
CA LEU A 122 -7.89 4.33 -5.69
C LEU A 122 -7.03 5.60 -5.70
N VAL A 123 -6.83 6.22 -6.87
CA VAL A 123 -6.10 7.49 -6.97
C VAL A 123 -6.81 8.60 -6.21
N ALA A 124 -8.15 8.65 -6.23
CA ALA A 124 -8.91 9.60 -5.43
C ALA A 124 -8.70 9.37 -3.92
N ALA A 125 -8.75 8.12 -3.47
CA ALA A 125 -8.53 7.75 -2.08
C ALA A 125 -7.09 8.08 -1.61
N ILE A 126 -6.08 7.75 -2.42
CA ILE A 126 -4.68 8.08 -2.15
C ILE A 126 -4.50 9.60 -1.99
N LYS A 127 -5.13 10.42 -2.85
CA LYS A 127 -5.05 11.89 -2.76
C LYS A 127 -5.80 12.47 -1.55
N SER A 128 -6.72 11.72 -0.96
CA SER A 128 -7.47 12.15 0.23
C SER A 128 -6.68 12.04 1.54
N THR A 129 -5.48 11.45 1.51
CA THR A 129 -4.59 11.22 2.67
C THR A 129 -4.09 12.48 3.39
N GLY A 130 -4.42 13.68 2.91
CA GLY A 130 -3.95 14.93 3.49
C GLY A 130 -4.82 15.52 4.61
N PHE A 131 -6.13 15.38 4.54
CA PHE A 131 -7.06 15.97 5.51
C PHE A 131 -8.38 15.21 5.45
N GLY A 132 -8.82 14.66 6.60
CA GLY A 132 -10.10 13.97 6.71
C GLY A 132 -11.24 14.90 6.31
N LEU A 133 -11.76 14.73 5.10
CA LEU A 133 -13.06 15.27 4.72
C LEU A 133 -14.11 14.23 5.14
N VAL A 134 -14.55 14.41 6.38
CA VAL A 134 -15.90 14.04 6.84
C VAL A 134 -16.95 14.90 6.14
#